data_AF-A0A968LV87-F1
#
_entry.id   AF-A0A968LV87-F1
#
_cell.length_a   1.000
_cell.length_b   1.000
_cell.length_c   1.000
_cell.angle_alpha   90.00
_cell.angle_beta   90.00
_cell.angle_gamma   90.00
#
_symmetry.space_group_name_H-M   'P 1'
#
loop_
_entity.id
_entity.type
_entity.pdbx_description
1 polymer ?
#
loop_
_entity_poly.entity_id
_entity_poly.type
_entity_poly.pdbx_seq_one_letter_code
_entity_poly.pdbx_strand_id
1 'polypeptide(L)'
;MKTSIPETIANSKQSYCFNPKCQQPENKPDAQKCLSCRWPLQLNDRYRAVRLIGQGGFGRTLLAVDESQLSRPYCVVKQFFRSSRATPKKQRNCFVRKLIG
;
A
#
# COMPACT_ATOMS: atom_id res chain seq x y z
N MET A 1 6.51 28.66 -1.30
CA MET A 1 5.27 27.93 -1.57
C MET A 1 5.40 26.55 -0.94
N LYS A 2 4.93 26.40 0.30
CA LYS A 2 5.01 25.14 1.04
C LYS A 2 3.83 24.29 0.58
N THR A 3 4.09 23.19 -0.13
CA THR A 3 3.05 22.18 -0.39
C THR A 3 2.88 21.38 0.89
N SER A 4 2.33 22.02 1.93
CA SER A 4 1.91 21.37 3.16
C SER A 4 0.75 20.46 2.79
N ILE A 5 1.07 19.17 2.72
CA ILE A 5 0.10 18.08 2.75
C ILE A 5 -0.84 18.39 3.93
N PRO A 6 -2.15 18.61 3.70
CA PRO A 6 -3.05 19.02 4.77
C PRO A 6 -3.02 17.98 5.90
N GLU A 7 -2.98 18.46 7.14
CA GLU A 7 -2.90 17.69 8.39
C GLU A 7 -3.97 16.59 8.51
N THR A 8 -4.99 16.61 7.65
CA THR A 8 -5.98 15.56 7.44
C THR A 8 -5.41 14.22 6.97
N ILE A 9 -4.17 14.18 6.43
CA ILE A 9 -3.52 12.93 5.95
C ILE A 9 -2.73 12.23 7.07
N ALA A 10 -2.30 12.97 8.10
CA ALA A 10 -1.55 12.44 9.24
C ALA A 10 -2.40 11.53 10.16
N ASN A 11 -3.73 11.48 9.95
CA ASN A 11 -4.66 10.70 10.75
C ASN A 11 -5.45 9.68 9.92
N SER A 12 -4.87 9.19 8.81
CA SER A 12 -5.47 8.10 8.02
C SER A 12 -5.45 6.80 8.83
N LYS A 13 -6.43 6.67 9.73
CA LYS A 13 -6.83 5.44 10.40
C LYS A 13 -7.60 4.56 9.40
N GLN A 14 -6.97 4.19 8.28
CA GLN A 14 -7.61 3.32 7.29
C GLN A 14 -6.58 2.40 6.62
N SER A 15 -7.02 1.19 6.26
CA SER A 15 -6.21 0.23 5.50
C SER A 15 -6.69 0.16 4.06
N TYR A 16 -5.75 0.07 3.12
CA TYR A 16 -6.03 -0.05 1.69
C TYR A 16 -5.59 -1.40 1.15
N CYS A 17 -6.40 -2.01 0.29
CA CYS A 17 -6.15 -3.34 -0.23
C CYS A 17 -5.06 -3.38 -1.31
N PHE A 18 -4.08 -4.29 -1.14
CA PHE A 18 -3.02 -4.54 -2.11
C PHE A 18 -3.45 -5.31 -3.37
N ASN A 19 -4.68 -5.82 -3.42
CA ASN A 19 -5.22 -6.46 -4.62
C ASN A 19 -5.68 -5.39 -5.64
N PRO A 20 -5.12 -5.35 -6.87
CA PRO A 20 -5.53 -4.40 -7.90
C PRO A 20 -6.94 -4.66 -8.46
N LYS A 21 -7.50 -5.86 -8.26
CA LYS A 21 -8.84 -6.23 -8.72
C LYS A 21 -9.93 -6.01 -7.66
N CYS A 22 -9.59 -5.47 -6.49
CA CYS A 22 -10.55 -5.24 -5.41
C CYS A 22 -11.48 -4.06 -5.74
N GLN A 23 -12.80 -4.28 -5.73
CA GLN A 23 -13.79 -3.24 -6.02
C GLN A 23 -13.98 -2.27 -4.84
N GLN A 24 -13.84 -2.76 -3.60
CA GLN A 24 -13.93 -1.94 -2.38
C GLN A 24 -12.63 -2.08 -1.57
N PRO A 25 -11.58 -1.32 -1.91
CA PRO A 25 -10.24 -1.50 -1.35
C PRO A 25 -10.05 -0.88 0.04
N GLU A 26 -10.98 -0.05 0.50
CA GLU A 26 -10.92 0.63 1.79
C GLU A 26 -11.40 -0.26 2.94
N ASN A 27 -10.68 -0.26 4.06
CA ASN A 27 -10.91 -1.13 5.20
C ASN A 27 -10.59 -0.42 6.51
N LYS A 28 -11.09 -0.96 7.63
CA LYS A 28 -10.72 -0.50 8.98
C LYS A 28 -9.18 -0.57 9.19
N PRO A 29 -8.59 0.32 10.00
CA PRO A 29 -7.13 0.45 10.16
C PRO A 29 -6.43 -0.81 10.68
N ASP A 30 -7.12 -1.60 11.50
CA ASP A 30 -6.63 -2.80 12.19
C ASP A 30 -7.04 -4.11 11.51
N ALA A 31 -7.85 -4.02 10.44
CA ALA A 31 -8.31 -5.19 9.70
C ALA A 31 -7.10 -5.97 9.14
N GLN A 32 -7.08 -7.29 9.34
CA GLN A 32 -5.99 -8.15 8.86
C GLN A 32 -6.18 -8.58 7.40
N LYS A 33 -7.44 -8.72 6.99
CA LYS A 33 -7.85 -9.11 5.64
C LYS A 33 -8.90 -8.14 5.14
N CYS A 34 -8.90 -7.93 3.83
CA CYS A 34 -9.90 -7.10 3.17
C CYS A 34 -11.30 -7.68 3.36
N LEU A 35 -12.28 -6.84 3.70
CA LEU A 35 -13.68 -7.24 3.83
C LEU A 35 -14.29 -7.66 2.49
N SER A 36 -13.91 -6.98 1.40
CA SER A 36 -14.45 -7.21 0.06
C SER A 36 -13.86 -8.42 -0.65
N CYS A 37 -12.54 -8.62 -0.60
CA CYS A 37 -11.87 -9.67 -1.39
C CYS A 37 -11.00 -10.64 -0.57
N ARG A 38 -11.00 -10.54 0.77
CA ARG A 38 -10.24 -11.41 1.69
C ARG A 38 -8.71 -11.39 1.55
N TRP A 39 -8.17 -10.56 0.67
CA TRP A 39 -6.73 -10.38 0.50
C TRP A 39 -6.08 -9.84 1.79
N PRO A 40 -4.86 -10.28 2.15
CA PRO A 40 -4.11 -9.70 3.28
C PRO A 40 -3.93 -8.18 3.13
N LEU A 41 -4.11 -7.43 4.22
CA LEU A 41 -3.94 -5.97 4.23
C LEU A 41 -2.52 -5.50 4.56
N GLN A 42 -1.63 -6.45 4.83
CA GLN A 42 -0.21 -6.22 5.00
C GLN A 42 0.60 -6.92 3.90
N LEU A 43 1.65 -6.26 3.45
CA LEU A 43 2.68 -6.83 2.59
C LEU A 43 3.85 -7.31 3.46
N ASN A 44 4.20 -8.59 3.34
CA ASN A 44 5.24 -9.26 4.14
C ASN A 44 5.05 -9.04 5.65
N ASP A 45 3.80 -9.00 6.13
CA ASP A 45 3.44 -8.78 7.54
C ASP A 45 4.06 -7.52 8.17
N ARG A 46 4.38 -6.52 7.32
CA ARG A 46 5.15 -5.33 7.72
C ARG A 46 4.55 -4.02 7.21
N TYR A 47 4.24 -3.96 5.91
CA TYR A 47 3.79 -2.71 5.30
C TYR A 47 2.28 -2.71 5.12
N ARG A 48 1.60 -1.76 5.73
CA ARG A 48 0.16 -1.55 5.57
C ARG A 48 -0.09 -0.38 4.64
N ALA A 49 -0.72 -0.62 3.49
CA ALA A 49 -1.13 0.48 2.61
C ALA A 49 -2.27 1.26 3.28
N VAL A 50 -2.21 2.59 3.14
CA VAL A 50 -3.23 3.51 3.66
C VAL A 50 -3.99 4.20 2.54
N ARG A 51 -3.36 4.41 1.37
CA ARG A 51 -3.99 5.12 0.25
C ARG A 51 -3.30 4.86 -1.08
N LEU A 52 -4.07 4.90 -2.17
CA LEU A 52 -3.55 5.00 -3.54
C LEU A 52 -3.10 6.44 -3.86
N ILE A 53 -1.84 6.61 -4.26
CA ILE A 53 -1.27 7.94 -4.58
C ILE A 53 -0.83 8.09 -6.05
N GLY A 54 -0.97 7.05 -6.86
CA GLY A 54 -0.79 7.13 -8.31
C GLY A 54 -1.03 5.79 -9.00
N GLN A 55 -1.52 5.81 -10.23
CA GLN A 55 -1.79 4.62 -11.04
C GLN A 55 -1.59 4.92 -12.52
N GLY A 56 -1.07 3.95 -13.28
CA GLY A 56 -0.91 4.02 -14.73
C GLY A 56 -0.72 2.63 -15.34
N GLY A 57 -0.40 2.56 -16.64
CA GLY A 57 -0.30 1.29 -17.37
C GLY A 57 0.74 0.31 -16.81
N PHE A 58 1.78 0.80 -16.13
CA PHE A 58 2.87 -0.02 -15.59
C PHE A 58 2.65 -0.49 -14.15
N GLY A 59 1.62 0.00 -13.46
CA GLY A 59 1.43 -0.30 -12.05
C GLY A 59 0.68 0.77 -11.27
N ARG A 60 0.78 0.65 -9.94
CA ARG A 60 0.23 1.62 -8.99
C ARG A 60 1.19 1.88 -7.85
N THR A 61 1.08 3.07 -7.27
CA THR A 61 1.88 3.57 -6.17
C THR A 61 0.96 3.82 -4.99
N LEU A 62 1.25 3.16 -3.87
CA LEU A 62 0.49 3.27 -2.62
C LEU A 62 1.34 4.00 -1.57
N LEU A 63 0.72 4.88 -0.80
CA LEU A 63 1.25 5.31 0.48
C LEU A 63 1.00 4.20 1.49
N ALA A 64 2.00 3.86 2.28
CA ALA A 64 1.94 2.82 3.29
C ALA A 64 2.68 3.22 4.57
N VAL A 65 2.40 2.52 5.65
CA VAL A 65 3.07 2.62 6.94
C VAL A 65 3.91 1.36 7.14
N ASP A 66 5.16 1.54 7.59
CA ASP A 66 6.00 0.43 8.05
C ASP A 66 5.69 0.14 9.52
N GLU A 67 4.86 -0.88 9.77
CA GLU A 67 4.40 -1.25 11.11
C GLU A 67 5.44 -2.02 11.93
N SER A 68 6.56 -2.43 11.31
CA SER A 68 7.67 -3.07 12.04
C SER A 68 8.55 -2.08 12.82
N GLN A 69 8.44 -0.78 12.51
CA GLN A 69 9.19 0.27 13.20
C GLN A 69 8.29 0.96 14.23
N LEU A 70 8.84 1.26 15.41
CA LEU A 70 8.12 1.94 16.50
C LEU A 70 7.55 3.30 16.09
N SER A 71 8.31 4.06 15.29
CA SER A 71 7.88 5.37 14.77
C SER A 71 6.85 5.27 13.64
N ARG A 72 6.52 4.06 13.18
CA ARG A 72 5.55 3.79 12.12
C ARG A 72 5.71 4.74 10.92
N PRO A 73 6.91 4.84 10.34
CA PRO A 73 7.19 5.84 9.33
C PRO A 73 6.42 5.53 8.05
N TYR A 74 6.05 6.59 7.33
CA TYR A 74 5.47 6.46 6.01
C TYR A 74 6.51 5.98 4.98
N CYS A 75 6.03 5.20 4.04
CA CYS A 75 6.79 4.69 2.91
C CYS A 75 5.90 4.61 1.68
N VAL A 76 6.52 4.41 0.53
CA VAL A 76 5.83 4.27 -0.75
C VAL A 76 6.02 2.84 -1.25
N VAL A 77 4.92 2.17 -1.56
CA VAL A 77 4.90 0.84 -2.20
C VAL A 77 4.52 1.00 -3.66
N LYS A 78 5.43 0.69 -4.58
CA LYS A 78 5.17 0.63 -6.02
C LYS A 78 4.87 -0.81 -6.42
N GLN A 79 3.63 -1.10 -6.80
CA GLN A 79 3.20 -2.38 -7.33
C GLN A 79 3.24 -2.35 -8.87
N PHE A 80 3.98 -3.26 -9.48
CA PHE A 80 4.08 -3.35 -10.94
C PHE A 80 3.08 -4.36 -11.50
N PHE A 81 2.35 -3.97 -12.55
CA PHE A 81 1.46 -4.89 -13.28
C PHE A 81 2.32 -5.65 -14.29
N ARG A 82 2.82 -6.85 -13.93
CA ARG A 82 3.59 -7.67 -14.88
C ARG A 82 2.67 -8.14 -16.02
N SER A 83 3.09 -7.91 -17.27
CA SER A 83 2.58 -8.66 -18.41
C SER A 83 3.12 -10.09 -18.31
N SER A 84 2.27 -11.06 -17.98
CA SER A 84 2.71 -12.40 -17.60
C SER A 84 3.11 -13.27 -18.80
N ARG A 85 4.41 -13.56 -18.92
CA ARG A 85 4.94 -14.77 -19.58
C ARG A 85 6.01 -15.45 -18.71
N ALA A 86 5.85 -15.46 -17.37
CA ALA A 86 6.77 -16.18 -16.47
C ALA A 86 6.06 -16.67 -15.18
N THR A 87 6.50 -17.83 -14.72
CA THR A 87 5.92 -18.75 -13.72
C THR A 87 5.77 -18.19 -12.29
N PRO A 88 4.88 -18.77 -11.46
CA PRO A 88 4.57 -18.30 -10.11
C PRO A 88 5.65 -18.76 -9.09
N LYS A 89 6.84 -18.15 -9.12
CA LYS A 89 7.81 -18.25 -8.02
C LYS A 89 7.99 -16.89 -7.36
N LYS A 90 7.47 -16.76 -6.13
CA LYS A 90 7.72 -15.72 -5.11
C LYS A 90 8.21 -14.37 -5.67
N GLN A 91 7.40 -13.78 -6.53
CA GLN A 91 7.82 -12.60 -7.27
C GLN A 91 7.52 -11.34 -6.47
N ARG A 92 8.59 -10.61 -6.12
CA ARG A 92 8.50 -9.30 -5.47
C ARG A 92 7.97 -8.28 -6.48
N ASN A 93 6.66 -8.30 -6.74
CA ASN A 93 6.00 -7.34 -7.64
C ASN A 93 5.87 -5.93 -7.02
N CYS A 94 6.52 -5.72 -5.86
CA CYS A 94 6.44 -4.51 -5.08
C CYS A 94 7.84 -4.00 -4.75
N PHE A 95 8.08 -2.70 -4.96
CA PHE A 95 9.26 -1.99 -4.48
C PHE A 95 8.84 -1.02 -3.37
N VAL A 96 9.53 -1.05 -2.23
CA VAL A 96 9.24 -0.17 -1.09
C VAL A 96 10.36 0.86 -0.94
N ARG A 97 10.00 2.14 -0.86
CA ARG A 97 10.94 3.24 -0.60
C ARG A 97 10.48 4.03 0.62
N LYS A 98 11.37 4.23 1.59
CA LYS A 98 11.11 5.06 2.77
C LYS A 98 10.98 6.52 2.33
N LEU A 99 9.98 7.23 2.86
CA LEU A 99 9.93 8.68 2.70
C LEU A 99 10.91 9.27 3.72
N ILE A 100 11.86 10.08 3.26
CA ILE A 100 12.75 10.84 4.14
C ILE A 100 11.91 11.99 4.67
N GLY A 101 11.82 12.08 6.00
CA GLY A 101 11.16 13.19 6.71
C GLY A 101 12.05 14.41 6.79
#